data_AF-A0A7K5Z588-F1
#
_entry.id   AF-A0A7K5Z588-F1
#
_cell.length_a   1.000
_cell.length_b   1.000
_cell.length_c   1.000
_cell.angle_alpha   90.00
_cell.angle_beta   90.00
_cell.angle_gamma   90.00
#
_symmetry.space_group_name_H-M   'P 1'
#
loop_
_entity.id
_entity.type
_entity.pdbx_description
1 polymer ?
#
loop_
_entity_poly.entity_id
_entity_poly.type
_entity_poly.pdbx_seq_one_letter_code
_entity_poly.pdbx_strand_id
1 'polypeptide(L)'
;VTHIEGVREGHQSEGLRKHGAAFPECHCFTLVFKGKRKNLDLVARGEEDARHWVRGLTKLMGRLQAMSQPEKLDQYPFWIHGVLQRADRNKDNKMSFREVKSMLRMINIDMDDVYAYKLFKECDRSGDERLEGREVEEFCRRLLRRPELEELFGRYSGEDRVLSAEELRDFLRDQGEDASLPQARAIIRTYELNEKARQQDLMMLDGFMMYLLSAAGDILNQEHTKVHQDMSQPLCHYFISSSHNTYLTHNQIGGTSSTEAYVRALMAGCRCVELDCWEGSDGEPIVYHGHTLTSKILFRDVIESIRDYAFKQSPYPVILSLENHCGLEQQATMARHMKAILGDMLLTQPLEGQDPHELPSPEQLKGKVLVKGKKLPEPWHEPRSVTSLPDPEEEEEEEEEDEENLQDRSNRRVRGSLRAMVRGNHGAKDAAQVAPELSAMVVYCQAVPFPGLAHALRHPRPCEVSSFSERKARKLIKEDG
;
A
#
# COMPACT_ATOMS: atom_id res chain seq x y z
N VAL A 1 -12.76 -0.03 -15.71
CA VAL A 1 -12.15 -1.22 -15.06
C VAL A 1 -10.68 -1.03 -14.72
N THR A 2 -9.85 -0.46 -15.59
CA THR A 2 -8.40 -0.23 -15.36
C THR A 2 -8.03 0.51 -14.06
N HIS A 3 -8.92 1.38 -13.57
CA HIS A 3 -8.75 2.13 -12.32
C HIS A 3 -9.37 1.46 -11.08
N ILE A 4 -10.06 0.32 -11.25
CA ILE A 4 -10.65 -0.44 -10.15
C ILE A 4 -9.56 -1.36 -9.60
N GLU A 5 -9.33 -1.30 -8.31
CA GLU A 5 -8.40 -2.14 -7.57
C GLU A 5 -9.07 -3.42 -7.08
N GLY A 6 -10.33 -3.31 -6.64
CA GLY A 6 -11.07 -4.42 -6.05
C GLY A 6 -12.59 -4.19 -6.10
N VAL A 7 -13.32 -5.29 -5.90
CA VAL A 7 -14.77 -5.26 -5.62
C VAL A 7 -14.98 -5.97 -4.28
N ARG A 8 -15.70 -5.33 -3.36
CA ARG A 8 -16.08 -5.92 -2.06
C ARG A 8 -17.57 -6.18 -2.06
N GLU A 9 -17.99 -7.36 -1.63
CA GLU A 9 -19.40 -7.76 -1.60
C GLU A 9 -20.04 -7.40 -0.26
N GLY A 10 -21.35 -7.17 -0.26
CA GLY A 10 -22.12 -6.93 0.96
C GLY A 10 -21.72 -5.64 1.68
N HIS A 11 -21.81 -5.67 3.01
CA HIS A 11 -21.50 -4.51 3.86
C HIS A 11 -20.02 -4.48 4.27
N GLN A 12 -19.11 -4.78 3.35
CA GLN A 12 -17.67 -4.84 3.66
C GLN A 12 -16.94 -3.49 3.63
N SER A 13 -17.60 -2.40 3.22
CA SER A 13 -17.04 -1.05 3.32
C SER A 13 -17.54 -0.33 4.58
N GLU A 14 -16.76 0.62 5.09
CA GLU A 14 -17.20 1.45 6.21
C GLU A 14 -18.53 2.17 5.93
N GLY A 15 -18.72 2.68 4.70
CA GLY A 15 -19.94 3.37 4.30
C GLY A 15 -21.17 2.48 4.35
N LEU A 16 -21.08 1.25 3.82
CA LEU A 16 -22.18 0.30 3.83
C LEU A 16 -22.44 -0.31 5.23
N ARG A 17 -21.42 -0.47 6.08
CA ARG A 17 -21.65 -0.86 7.49
C ARG A 17 -22.48 0.18 8.25
N LYS A 18 -22.16 1.47 8.04
CA LYS A 18 -22.82 2.58 8.76
C LYS A 18 -24.19 2.94 8.19
N HIS A 19 -24.36 2.88 6.86
CA HIS A 19 -25.54 3.42 6.18
C HIS A 19 -26.30 2.40 5.34
N GLY A 20 -25.76 1.20 5.14
CA GLY A 20 -26.33 0.15 4.29
C GLY A 20 -27.43 -0.69 4.94
N ALA A 21 -27.68 -0.55 6.24
CA ALA A 21 -28.62 -1.41 7.00
C ALA A 21 -30.06 -1.41 6.46
N ALA A 22 -30.46 -0.40 5.69
CA ALA A 22 -31.77 -0.35 5.03
C ALA A 22 -31.89 -1.26 3.81
N PHE A 23 -30.78 -1.85 3.35
CA PHE A 23 -30.72 -2.67 2.15
C PHE A 23 -30.28 -4.10 2.48
N PRO A 24 -30.80 -5.12 1.77
CA PRO A 24 -30.30 -6.48 1.92
C PRO A 24 -28.82 -6.56 1.55
N GLU A 25 -28.00 -7.19 2.39
CA GLU A 25 -26.56 -7.28 2.18
C GLU A 25 -26.22 -7.90 0.81
N CYS A 26 -26.97 -8.91 0.38
CA CYS A 26 -26.76 -9.56 -0.92
C CYS A 26 -27.02 -8.64 -2.13
N HIS A 27 -27.57 -7.45 -1.95
CA HIS A 27 -27.75 -6.44 -3.00
C HIS A 27 -26.61 -5.42 -3.05
N CYS A 28 -25.77 -5.37 -2.02
CA CYS A 28 -24.77 -4.33 -1.83
C CYS A 28 -23.39 -4.77 -2.31
N PHE A 29 -22.63 -3.84 -2.89
CA PHE A 29 -21.21 -4.05 -3.22
C PHE A 29 -20.49 -2.70 -3.34
N THR A 30 -19.16 -2.73 -3.16
CA THR A 30 -18.30 -1.54 -3.20
C THR A 30 -17.22 -1.69 -4.26
N LEU A 31 -17.03 -0.65 -5.07
CA LEU A 31 -15.88 -0.52 -5.95
C LEU A 31 -14.74 0.20 -5.24
N VAL A 32 -13.60 -0.47 -5.13
CA VAL A 32 -12.36 0.08 -4.59
C VAL A 32 -11.53 0.59 -5.75
N PHE A 33 -11.11 1.85 -5.71
CA PHE A 33 -10.32 2.47 -6.77
C PHE A 33 -8.86 2.59 -6.37
N LYS A 34 -7.97 2.47 -7.36
CA LYS A 34 -6.52 2.67 -7.16
C LYS A 34 -6.21 4.10 -6.71
N GLY A 35 -5.25 4.24 -5.80
CA GLY A 35 -4.70 5.52 -5.35
C GLY A 35 -5.59 6.23 -4.32
N LYS A 36 -5.60 7.58 -4.35
CA LYS A 36 -6.31 8.40 -3.35
C LYS A 36 -7.81 8.57 -3.60
N ARG A 37 -8.39 7.85 -4.58
CA ARG A 37 -9.82 7.97 -4.91
C ARG A 37 -10.67 7.31 -3.84
N LYS A 38 -11.82 7.91 -3.53
CA LYS A 38 -12.79 7.34 -2.59
C LYS A 38 -13.46 6.11 -3.20
N ASN A 39 -13.78 5.14 -2.34
CA ASN A 39 -14.59 3.98 -2.70
C ASN A 39 -15.99 4.43 -3.16
N LEU A 40 -16.62 3.63 -4.03
CA LEU A 40 -18.00 3.83 -4.47
C LEU A 40 -18.87 2.68 -3.98
N ASP A 41 -19.76 2.97 -3.04
CA ASP A 41 -20.74 2.03 -2.50
C ASP A 41 -22.01 2.01 -3.37
N LEU A 42 -22.49 0.82 -3.70
CA LEU A 42 -23.60 0.61 -4.63
C LEU A 42 -24.61 -0.39 -4.04
N VAL A 43 -25.88 -0.18 -4.38
CA VAL A 43 -26.98 -1.10 -4.07
C VAL A 43 -27.69 -1.47 -5.37
N ALA A 44 -27.71 -2.75 -5.68
CA ALA A 44 -28.39 -3.28 -6.86
C ALA A 44 -29.90 -3.43 -6.64
N ARG A 45 -30.65 -3.60 -7.73
CA ARG A 45 -32.11 -3.79 -7.67
C ARG A 45 -32.49 -5.17 -7.12
N GLY A 46 -31.60 -6.14 -7.22
CA GLY A 46 -31.76 -7.50 -6.73
C GLY A 46 -30.41 -8.18 -6.52
N GLU A 47 -30.42 -9.30 -5.78
CA GLU A 47 -29.24 -10.14 -5.55
C GLU A 47 -28.59 -10.60 -6.85
N GLU A 48 -29.40 -10.97 -7.84
CA GLU A 48 -28.91 -11.44 -9.14
C GLU A 48 -28.11 -10.33 -9.87
N ASP A 49 -28.60 -9.09 -9.84
CA ASP A 49 -27.91 -7.94 -10.42
C ASP A 49 -26.58 -7.67 -9.72
N ALA A 50 -26.57 -7.68 -8.37
CA ALA A 50 -25.34 -7.49 -7.60
C ALA A 50 -24.30 -8.57 -7.96
N ARG A 51 -24.72 -9.84 -7.98
CA ARG A 51 -23.86 -10.97 -8.34
C ARG A 51 -23.32 -10.85 -9.77
N HIS A 52 -24.15 -10.40 -10.72
CA HIS A 52 -23.72 -10.17 -12.09
C HIS A 52 -22.67 -9.06 -12.19
N TRP A 53 -22.87 -7.93 -11.50
CA TRP A 53 -21.89 -6.84 -11.45
C TRP A 53 -20.56 -7.29 -10.85
N VAL A 54 -20.59 -7.92 -9.67
CA VAL A 54 -19.39 -8.39 -8.98
C VAL A 54 -18.63 -9.40 -9.84
N ARG A 55 -19.32 -10.42 -10.36
CA ARG A 55 -18.69 -11.45 -11.21
C ARG A 55 -18.15 -10.85 -12.50
N GLY A 56 -18.90 -9.96 -13.14
CA GLY A 56 -18.51 -9.30 -14.39
C GLY A 56 -17.26 -8.45 -14.21
N LEU A 57 -17.24 -7.59 -13.19
CA LEU A 57 -16.10 -6.73 -12.89
C LEU A 57 -14.88 -7.53 -12.47
N THR A 58 -15.03 -8.52 -11.59
CA THR A 58 -13.94 -9.40 -11.14
C THR A 58 -13.34 -10.16 -12.33
N LYS A 59 -14.17 -10.69 -13.24
CA LYS A 59 -13.71 -11.37 -14.45
C LYS A 59 -12.98 -10.42 -15.42
N LEU A 60 -13.48 -9.19 -15.60
CA LEU A 60 -12.82 -8.19 -16.44
C LEU A 60 -11.47 -7.75 -15.85
N MET A 61 -11.40 -7.59 -14.53
CA MET A 61 -10.15 -7.27 -13.82
C MET A 61 -9.13 -8.41 -13.94
N GLY A 62 -9.56 -9.65 -13.68
CA GLY A 62 -8.70 -10.83 -13.83
C GLY A 62 -8.21 -11.01 -15.26
N ARG A 63 -9.08 -10.77 -16.26
CA ARG A 63 -8.68 -10.80 -17.67
C ARG A 63 -7.64 -9.72 -17.99
N LEU A 64 -7.84 -8.49 -17.53
CA LEU A 64 -6.87 -7.40 -17.75
C LEU A 64 -5.50 -7.69 -17.11
N GLN A 65 -5.48 -8.36 -15.96
CA GLN A 65 -4.26 -8.79 -15.28
C GLN A 65 -3.58 -9.97 -16.00
N ALA A 66 -4.37 -10.92 -16.51
CA ALA A 66 -3.86 -12.12 -17.19
C ALA A 66 -3.45 -11.89 -18.66
N MET A 67 -3.87 -10.78 -19.27
CA MET A 67 -3.52 -10.46 -20.65
C MET A 67 -2.00 -10.29 -20.80
N SER A 68 -1.43 -11.05 -21.74
CA SER A 68 -0.06 -10.90 -22.19
C SER A 68 0.15 -9.55 -22.88
N GLN A 69 1.39 -9.06 -22.94
CA GLN A 69 1.73 -7.81 -23.65
C GLN A 69 1.25 -7.85 -25.12
N PRO A 70 1.44 -8.94 -25.88
CA PRO A 70 0.92 -9.06 -27.25
C PRO A 70 -0.60 -8.98 -27.33
N GLU A 71 -1.35 -9.62 -26.43
CA GLU A 71 -2.83 -9.54 -26.44
C GLU A 71 -3.37 -8.15 -26.07
N LYS A 72 -2.63 -7.41 -25.22
CA LYS A 72 -2.93 -5.99 -24.96
C LYS A 72 -2.76 -5.16 -26.24
N LEU A 73 -1.81 -5.53 -27.10
CA LEU A 73 -1.55 -4.89 -28.38
C LEU A 73 -2.41 -5.38 -29.54
N ASP A 74 -2.92 -6.60 -29.56
CA ASP A 74 -3.96 -6.99 -30.54
C ASP A 74 -5.27 -6.23 -30.29
N GLN A 75 -5.50 -5.80 -29.04
CA GLN A 75 -6.51 -4.81 -28.72
C GLN A 75 -6.11 -3.38 -29.08
N TYR A 76 -4.84 -3.05 -29.30
CA TYR A 76 -4.41 -1.67 -29.59
C TYR A 76 -5.00 -1.12 -30.89
N PRO A 77 -5.02 -1.83 -32.04
CA PRO A 77 -5.69 -1.35 -33.25
C PRO A 77 -7.19 -1.12 -33.02
N PHE A 78 -7.88 -2.06 -32.35
CA PHE A 78 -9.30 -1.91 -32.02
C PHE A 78 -9.54 -0.77 -31.00
N TRP A 79 -8.61 -0.57 -30.07
CA TRP A 79 -8.64 0.49 -29.08
C TRP A 79 -8.32 1.85 -29.69
N ILE A 80 -7.32 1.98 -30.56
CA ILE A 80 -7.01 3.19 -31.33
C ILE A 80 -8.21 3.53 -32.20
N HIS A 81 -8.77 2.58 -32.95
CA HIS A 81 -10.01 2.82 -33.70
C HIS A 81 -11.18 3.23 -32.79
N GLY A 82 -11.34 2.59 -31.63
CA GLY A 82 -12.38 2.94 -30.66
C GLY A 82 -12.14 4.28 -29.94
N VAL A 83 -10.90 4.72 -29.78
CA VAL A 83 -10.55 6.05 -29.26
C VAL A 83 -10.80 7.08 -30.35
N LEU A 84 -10.36 6.84 -31.59
CA LEU A 84 -10.62 7.69 -32.75
C LEU A 84 -12.13 7.91 -32.96
N GLN A 85 -12.93 6.84 -32.94
CA GLN A 85 -14.40 6.93 -33.05
C GLN A 85 -15.06 7.69 -31.88
N ARG A 86 -14.49 7.65 -30.67
CA ARG A 86 -15.00 8.40 -29.52
C ARG A 86 -14.57 9.86 -29.54
N ALA A 87 -13.42 10.13 -30.13
CA ALA A 87 -12.87 11.47 -30.27
C ALA A 87 -13.53 12.22 -31.44
N ASP A 88 -13.93 11.52 -32.50
CA ASP A 88 -14.79 12.01 -33.57
C ASP A 88 -16.23 12.27 -33.04
N ARG A 89 -16.51 13.53 -32.67
CA ARG A 89 -17.79 13.89 -32.03
C ARG A 89 -18.90 14.13 -33.05
N ASN A 90 -18.53 14.53 -34.25
CA ASN A 90 -19.47 14.87 -35.32
C ASN A 90 -19.78 13.65 -36.23
N LYS A 91 -19.03 12.54 -36.06
CA LYS A 91 -19.17 11.26 -36.77
C LYS A 91 -18.98 11.38 -38.28
N ASP A 92 -18.14 12.32 -38.72
CA ASP A 92 -17.83 12.51 -40.13
C ASP A 92 -16.60 11.70 -40.60
N ASN A 93 -16.04 10.85 -39.72
CA ASN A 93 -14.84 10.04 -39.96
C ASN A 93 -13.58 10.86 -40.26
N LYS A 94 -13.60 12.17 -39.98
CA LYS A 94 -12.45 13.06 -40.08
C LYS A 94 -12.09 13.63 -38.72
N MET A 95 -10.80 13.79 -38.46
CA MET A 95 -10.32 14.27 -37.18
C MET A 95 -9.91 15.74 -37.29
N SER A 96 -10.72 16.65 -36.75
CA SER A 96 -10.29 18.04 -36.55
C SER A 96 -9.23 18.13 -35.45
N PHE A 97 -8.45 19.22 -35.40
CA PHE A 97 -7.42 19.39 -34.36
C PHE A 97 -8.00 19.32 -32.93
N ARG A 98 -9.23 19.81 -32.71
CA ARG A 98 -9.91 19.70 -31.41
C ARG A 98 -10.19 18.24 -31.03
N GLU A 99 -10.54 17.42 -32.01
CA GLU A 99 -10.81 15.99 -31.81
C GLU A 99 -9.50 15.22 -31.61
N VAL A 100 -8.42 15.58 -32.30
CA VAL A 100 -7.08 15.06 -32.04
C VAL A 100 -6.61 15.39 -30.62
N LYS A 101 -6.83 16.61 -30.14
CA LYS A 101 -6.52 16.99 -28.75
C LYS A 101 -7.36 16.21 -27.74
N SER A 102 -8.62 15.95 -28.06
CA SER A 102 -9.49 15.08 -27.25
C SER A 102 -8.97 13.65 -27.21
N MET A 103 -8.55 13.11 -28.37
CA MET A 103 -7.93 11.80 -28.50
C MET A 103 -6.67 11.69 -27.62
N LEU A 104 -5.73 12.63 -27.74
CA LEU A 104 -4.50 12.68 -26.94
C LEU A 104 -4.78 12.62 -25.43
N ARG A 105 -5.78 13.39 -24.96
CA ARG A 105 -6.23 13.35 -23.56
C ARG A 105 -6.86 12.02 -23.17
N MET A 106 -7.65 11.40 -24.05
CA MET A 106 -8.27 10.09 -23.80
C MET A 106 -7.23 8.97 -23.68
N ILE A 107 -6.10 9.10 -24.38
CA ILE A 107 -4.97 8.15 -24.31
C ILE A 107 -3.91 8.55 -23.30
N ASN A 108 -4.18 9.58 -22.48
CA ASN A 108 -3.31 10.08 -21.42
C ASN A 108 -1.91 10.52 -21.91
N ILE A 109 -1.84 11.06 -23.14
CA ILE A 109 -0.65 11.74 -23.65
C ILE A 109 -0.81 13.23 -23.33
N ASP A 110 0.03 13.70 -22.41
CA ASP A 110 0.19 15.13 -22.14
C ASP A 110 1.23 15.68 -23.12
N MET A 111 0.76 16.47 -24.08
CA MET A 111 1.58 17.01 -25.16
C MET A 111 1.29 18.50 -25.31
N ASP A 112 2.35 19.26 -25.53
CA ASP A 112 2.25 20.68 -25.82
C ASP A 112 1.37 20.94 -27.06
N ASP A 113 0.42 21.86 -26.93
CA ASP A 113 -0.57 22.16 -27.96
C ASP A 113 0.07 22.66 -29.26
N VAL A 114 1.21 23.38 -29.18
CA VAL A 114 1.92 23.92 -30.34
C VAL A 114 2.60 22.79 -31.10
N TYR A 115 3.23 21.86 -30.38
CA TYR A 115 3.84 20.68 -31.00
C TYR A 115 2.78 19.74 -31.61
N ALA A 116 1.69 19.47 -30.89
CA ALA A 116 0.59 18.67 -31.41
C ALA A 116 -0.02 19.29 -32.68
N TYR A 117 -0.19 20.61 -32.70
CA TYR A 117 -0.71 21.33 -33.87
C TYR A 117 0.26 21.32 -35.05
N LYS A 118 1.56 21.46 -34.79
CA LYS A 118 2.59 21.32 -35.82
C LYS A 118 2.53 19.94 -36.46
N LEU A 119 2.49 18.88 -35.64
CA LEU A 119 2.41 17.51 -36.13
C LEU A 119 1.13 17.26 -36.94
N PHE A 120 0.00 17.80 -36.46
CA PHE A 120 -1.28 17.77 -37.17
C PHE A 120 -1.17 18.41 -38.56
N LYS A 121 -0.64 19.63 -38.66
CA LYS A 121 -0.50 20.34 -39.93
C LYS A 121 0.49 19.68 -40.89
N GLU A 122 1.53 19.01 -40.39
CA GLU A 122 2.44 18.25 -41.24
C GLU A 122 1.81 16.98 -41.82
N CYS A 123 0.78 16.43 -41.17
CA CYS A 123 0.06 15.23 -41.61
C CYS A 123 -1.17 15.55 -42.48
N ASP A 124 -1.74 16.76 -42.36
CA ASP A 124 -2.83 17.29 -43.19
C ASP A 124 -2.33 17.57 -44.62
N ARG A 125 -2.34 16.55 -45.47
CA ARG A 125 -1.95 16.61 -46.88
C ARG A 125 -3.08 17.12 -47.75
N SER A 126 -4.32 16.90 -47.33
CA SER A 126 -5.53 17.36 -47.99
C SER A 126 -5.71 18.89 -47.90
N GLY A 127 -5.15 19.50 -46.85
CA GLY A 127 -5.26 20.94 -46.57
C GLY A 127 -6.65 21.36 -46.12
N ASP A 128 -7.52 20.41 -45.72
CA ASP A 128 -8.90 20.67 -45.33
C ASP A 128 -9.07 20.92 -43.81
N GLU A 129 -7.94 21.05 -43.10
CA GLU A 129 -7.84 21.21 -41.65
C GLU A 129 -8.38 20.02 -40.85
N ARG A 130 -8.36 18.83 -41.45
CA ARG A 130 -8.78 17.58 -40.85
C ARG A 130 -7.84 16.46 -41.29
N LEU A 131 -7.76 15.40 -40.49
CA LEU A 131 -7.03 14.19 -40.85
C LEU A 131 -8.02 13.09 -41.17
N GLU A 132 -7.86 12.43 -42.33
CA GLU A 132 -8.65 11.27 -42.74
C GLU A 132 -7.77 10.10 -43.18
N GLY A 133 -8.20 8.87 -42.87
CA GLY A 133 -7.56 7.64 -43.34
C GLY A 133 -6.05 7.60 -43.10
N ARG A 134 -5.27 7.67 -44.18
CA ARG A 134 -3.79 7.61 -44.15
C ARG A 134 -3.15 8.78 -43.38
N GLU A 135 -3.80 9.94 -43.31
CA GLU A 135 -3.27 11.10 -42.59
C GLU A 135 -3.34 10.88 -41.07
N VAL A 136 -4.41 10.21 -40.60
CA VAL A 136 -4.55 9.80 -39.20
C VAL A 136 -3.51 8.72 -38.87
N GLU A 137 -3.32 7.75 -39.76
CA GLU A 137 -2.28 6.72 -39.59
C GLU A 137 -0.87 7.33 -39.52
N GLU A 138 -0.56 8.28 -40.40
CA GLU A 138 0.73 8.99 -40.38
C GLU A 138 0.90 9.82 -39.11
N PHE A 139 -0.15 10.51 -38.66
CA PHE A 139 -0.13 11.23 -37.39
C PHE A 139 0.17 10.29 -36.21
N CYS A 140 -0.54 9.16 -36.11
CA CYS A 140 -0.31 8.16 -35.07
C CYS A 140 1.09 7.54 -35.17
N ARG A 141 1.59 7.25 -36.37
CA ARG A 141 2.94 6.71 -36.60
C ARG A 141 4.01 7.67 -36.11
N ARG A 142 3.88 8.97 -36.42
CA ARG A 142 4.83 9.98 -35.94
C ARG A 142 4.72 10.23 -34.45
N LEU A 143 3.50 10.20 -33.90
CA LEU A 143 3.25 10.35 -32.47
C LEU A 143 3.92 9.22 -31.67
N LEU A 144 3.91 8.00 -32.20
CA LEU A 144 4.47 6.81 -31.56
C LEU A 144 5.94 6.55 -31.95
N ARG A 145 6.54 7.42 -32.77
CA ARG A 145 7.92 7.26 -33.22
C ARG A 145 8.88 7.47 -32.06
N ARG A 146 9.83 6.55 -31.91
CA ARG A 146 10.87 6.56 -30.86
C ARG A 146 12.25 6.59 -31.50
N PRO A 147 12.74 7.77 -31.95
CA PRO A 147 14.00 7.89 -32.70
C PRO A 147 15.22 7.39 -31.93
N GLU A 148 15.19 7.48 -30.60
CA GLU A 148 16.24 6.94 -29.73
C GLU A 148 16.26 5.40 -29.72
N LEU A 149 15.10 4.74 -29.86
CA LEU A 149 15.02 3.29 -29.99
C LEU A 149 15.38 2.84 -31.41
N GLU A 150 15.04 3.63 -32.43
CA GLU A 150 15.52 3.42 -33.80
C GLU A 150 17.04 3.50 -33.88
N GLU A 151 17.65 4.48 -33.21
CA GLU A 151 19.11 4.62 -33.15
C GLU A 151 19.74 3.44 -32.40
N LEU A 152 19.20 3.06 -31.24
CA LEU A 152 19.68 1.92 -30.48
C LEU A 152 19.59 0.63 -31.29
N PHE A 153 18.44 0.35 -31.89
CA PHE A 153 18.24 -0.81 -32.77
C PHE A 153 19.23 -0.78 -33.95
N GLY A 154 19.45 0.40 -34.55
CA GLY A 154 20.41 0.61 -35.64
C GLY A 154 21.88 0.44 -35.25
N ARG A 155 22.24 0.46 -33.97
CA ARG A 155 23.61 0.18 -33.51
C ARG A 155 23.94 -1.32 -33.55
N TYR A 156 22.93 -2.17 -33.41
CA TYR A 156 23.08 -3.62 -33.37
C TYR A 156 22.63 -4.31 -34.64
N SER A 157 21.65 -3.74 -35.36
CA SER A 157 21.22 -4.25 -36.66
C SER A 157 22.17 -3.80 -37.77
N GLY A 158 22.41 -4.69 -38.73
CA GLY A 158 23.14 -4.38 -39.95
C GLY A 158 22.40 -3.40 -40.88
N GLU A 159 22.89 -3.27 -42.12
CA GLU A 159 22.29 -2.38 -43.13
C GLU A 159 20.85 -2.76 -43.52
N ASP A 160 20.48 -4.03 -43.31
CA ASP A 160 19.15 -4.59 -43.56
C ASP A 160 18.10 -4.19 -42.50
N ARG A 161 18.53 -3.56 -41.38
CA ARG A 161 17.69 -3.13 -40.27
C ARG A 161 16.83 -4.27 -39.69
N VAL A 162 17.46 -5.43 -39.54
CA VAL A 162 16.90 -6.58 -38.84
C VAL A 162 17.94 -7.07 -37.82
N LEU A 163 17.49 -7.55 -36.67
CA LEU A 163 18.36 -8.20 -35.69
C LEU A 163 18.30 -9.71 -35.85
N SER A 164 19.44 -10.32 -36.13
CA SER A 164 19.65 -11.76 -35.93
C SER A 164 19.69 -12.13 -34.44
N ALA A 165 19.54 -13.41 -34.13
CA ALA A 165 19.74 -13.91 -32.77
C ALA A 165 21.15 -13.62 -32.24
N GLU A 166 22.17 -13.64 -33.11
CA GLU A 166 23.55 -13.30 -32.77
C GLU A 166 23.72 -11.81 -32.42
N GLU A 167 23.11 -10.91 -33.19
CA GLU A 167 23.15 -9.46 -32.93
C GLU A 167 22.34 -9.09 -31.68
N LEU A 168 21.17 -9.69 -31.48
CA LEU A 168 20.39 -9.50 -30.25
C LEU A 168 21.18 -10.00 -29.03
N ARG A 169 21.88 -11.12 -29.14
CA ARG A 169 22.76 -11.63 -28.08
C ARG A 169 23.86 -10.63 -27.72
N ASP A 170 24.40 -9.93 -28.70
CA ASP A 170 25.43 -8.91 -28.45
C ASP A 170 24.83 -7.67 -27.75
N PHE A 171 23.59 -7.28 -28.09
CA PHE A 171 22.83 -6.29 -27.31
C PHE A 171 22.64 -6.73 -25.85
N LEU A 172 22.19 -7.97 -25.60
CA LEU A 172 21.99 -8.51 -24.24
C LEU A 172 23.30 -8.52 -23.44
N ARG A 173 24.43 -8.83 -24.09
CA ARG A 173 25.76 -8.81 -23.46
C ARG A 173 26.11 -7.41 -22.97
N ASP A 174 25.87 -6.39 -23.78
CA ASP A 174 26.16 -5.01 -23.42
C ASP A 174 25.25 -4.50 -22.29
N GLN A 175 24.05 -5.06 -22.15
CA GLN A 175 23.16 -4.79 -21.02
C GLN A 175 23.55 -5.53 -19.73
N GLY A 176 24.49 -6.49 -19.80
CA GLY A 176 24.86 -7.35 -18.67
C GLY A 176 23.80 -8.43 -18.36
N GLU A 177 22.96 -8.76 -19.33
CA GLU A 177 21.92 -9.79 -19.22
C GLU A 177 22.44 -11.17 -19.67
N ASP A 178 21.59 -12.20 -19.61
CA ASP A 178 21.92 -13.53 -20.16
C ASP A 178 22.09 -13.47 -21.68
N ALA A 179 23.34 -13.34 -22.12
CA ALA A 179 23.74 -13.28 -23.51
C ALA A 179 23.95 -14.67 -24.13
N SER A 180 23.10 -15.65 -23.81
CA SER A 180 23.09 -16.95 -24.46
C SER A 180 22.27 -16.93 -25.76
N LEU A 181 22.73 -17.63 -26.80
CA LEU A 181 21.97 -17.76 -28.06
C LEU A 181 20.56 -18.36 -27.86
N PRO A 182 20.37 -19.37 -26.98
CA PRO A 182 19.02 -19.86 -26.65
C PRO A 182 18.11 -18.76 -26.11
N GLN A 183 18.62 -17.90 -25.22
CA GLN A 183 17.85 -16.80 -24.65
C GLN A 183 17.47 -15.76 -25.70
N ALA A 184 18.42 -15.35 -26.54
CA ALA A 184 18.15 -14.44 -27.65
C ALA A 184 17.04 -14.98 -28.56
N ARG A 185 17.11 -16.25 -28.96
CA ARG A 185 16.04 -16.89 -29.76
C ARG A 185 14.71 -16.96 -29.02
N ALA A 186 14.72 -17.21 -27.71
CA ALA A 186 13.50 -17.24 -26.91
C ALA A 186 12.81 -15.86 -26.89
N ILE A 187 13.58 -14.79 -26.74
CA ILE A 187 13.11 -13.40 -26.82
C ILE A 187 12.50 -13.15 -28.20
N ILE A 188 13.19 -13.48 -29.29
CA ILE A 188 12.67 -13.31 -30.66
C ILE A 188 11.35 -14.04 -30.84
N ARG A 189 11.29 -15.32 -30.46
CA ARG A 189 10.08 -16.12 -30.60
C ARG A 189 8.90 -15.61 -29.77
N THR A 190 9.17 -14.89 -28.69
CA THR A 190 8.16 -14.37 -27.78
C THR A 190 7.62 -13.00 -28.23
N TYR A 191 8.50 -12.12 -28.71
CA TYR A 191 8.15 -10.71 -28.92
C TYR A 191 8.07 -10.29 -30.40
N GLU A 192 8.60 -11.09 -31.33
CA GLU A 192 8.53 -10.75 -32.76
C GLU A 192 7.11 -10.93 -33.33
N LEU A 193 6.59 -9.85 -33.89
CA LEU A 193 5.23 -9.78 -34.41
C LEU A 193 5.10 -10.42 -35.79
N ASN A 194 6.14 -10.37 -36.63
CA ASN A 194 6.13 -10.96 -37.97
C ASN A 194 6.49 -12.45 -37.94
N GLU A 195 5.53 -13.30 -38.29
CA GLU A 195 5.68 -14.75 -38.33
C GLU A 195 6.88 -15.24 -39.16
N LYS A 196 7.15 -14.60 -40.31
CA LYS A 196 8.27 -15.01 -41.18
C LYS A 196 9.61 -14.69 -40.55
N ALA A 197 9.75 -13.48 -39.98
CA ALA A 197 10.96 -13.08 -39.26
C ALA A 197 11.18 -13.98 -38.03
N ARG A 198 10.12 -14.22 -37.26
CA ARG A 198 10.13 -15.11 -36.09
C ARG A 198 10.59 -16.52 -36.43
N GLN A 199 10.10 -17.10 -37.53
CA GLN A 199 10.50 -18.44 -37.99
C GLN A 199 11.96 -18.52 -38.42
N GLN A 200 12.57 -17.39 -38.78
CA GLN A 200 13.96 -17.27 -39.18
C GLN A 200 14.87 -16.84 -38.02
N ASP A 201 14.35 -16.78 -36.78
CA ASP A 201 15.03 -16.24 -35.60
C ASP A 201 15.58 -14.80 -35.87
N LEU A 202 14.77 -13.99 -36.56
CA LEU A 202 15.01 -12.58 -36.86
C LEU A 202 14.02 -11.68 -36.10
N MET A 203 14.48 -10.50 -35.68
CA MET A 203 13.69 -9.50 -34.96
C MET A 203 13.69 -8.15 -35.66
N MET A 204 12.51 -7.61 -35.89
CA MET A 204 12.30 -6.28 -36.43
C MET A 204 12.20 -5.24 -35.30
N LEU A 205 12.26 -3.95 -35.64
CA LEU A 205 12.18 -2.85 -34.68
C LEU A 205 10.96 -2.96 -33.76
N ASP A 206 9.79 -3.29 -34.30
CA ASP A 206 8.57 -3.42 -33.51
C ASP A 206 8.69 -4.54 -32.47
N GLY A 207 9.27 -5.69 -32.85
CA GLY A 207 9.55 -6.81 -31.94
C GLY A 207 10.58 -6.46 -30.86
N PHE A 208 11.59 -5.67 -31.21
CA PHE A 208 12.58 -5.16 -30.26
C PHE A 208 11.98 -4.17 -29.27
N MET A 209 11.13 -3.24 -29.73
CA MET A 209 10.39 -2.34 -28.85
C MET A 209 9.44 -3.11 -27.93
N MET A 210 8.82 -4.18 -28.43
CA MET A 210 7.97 -5.06 -27.64
C MET A 210 8.74 -5.75 -26.51
N TYR A 211 9.96 -6.21 -26.80
CA TYR A 211 10.85 -6.76 -25.80
C TYR A 211 11.21 -5.73 -24.72
N LEU A 212 11.69 -4.55 -25.11
CA LEU A 212 12.09 -3.50 -24.16
C LEU A 212 10.96 -3.00 -23.27
N LEU A 213 9.72 -3.05 -23.74
CA LEU A 213 8.53 -2.66 -22.98
C LEU A 213 7.88 -3.82 -22.24
N SER A 214 8.47 -5.01 -22.28
CA SER A 214 7.97 -6.21 -21.60
C SER A 214 8.59 -6.38 -20.22
N ALA A 215 8.04 -7.30 -19.42
CA ALA A 215 8.64 -7.68 -18.15
C ALA A 215 10.06 -8.26 -18.28
N ALA A 216 10.44 -8.82 -19.45
CA ALA A 216 11.77 -9.35 -19.68
C ALA A 216 12.82 -8.25 -19.93
N GLY A 217 12.40 -7.10 -20.49
CA GLY A 217 13.24 -5.91 -20.65
C GLY A 217 13.04 -4.87 -19.53
N ASP A 218 12.39 -5.26 -18.43
CA ASP A 218 12.16 -4.36 -17.30
C ASP A 218 13.48 -4.13 -16.54
N ILE A 219 13.72 -2.90 -16.15
CA ILE A 219 14.88 -2.51 -15.35
C ILE A 219 14.88 -3.20 -13.97
N LEU A 220 13.71 -3.61 -13.49
CA LEU A 220 13.57 -4.33 -12.23
C LEU A 220 13.70 -5.84 -12.42
N ASN A 221 14.54 -6.48 -11.60
CA ASN A 221 14.63 -7.94 -11.55
C ASN A 221 13.26 -8.53 -11.18
N GLN A 222 12.65 -9.24 -12.12
CA GLN A 222 11.33 -9.84 -11.94
C GLN A 222 11.31 -10.91 -10.84
N GLU A 223 12.43 -11.55 -10.52
CA GLU A 223 12.51 -12.49 -9.38
C GLU A 223 12.24 -11.79 -8.04
N HIS A 224 12.55 -10.48 -7.96
CA HIS A 224 12.32 -9.68 -6.76
C HIS A 224 10.88 -9.18 -6.61
N THR A 225 9.99 -9.50 -7.57
CA THR A 225 8.54 -9.23 -7.45
C THR A 225 7.85 -10.18 -6.47
N LYS A 226 8.53 -11.26 -6.07
CA LYS A 226 8.12 -12.20 -5.04
C LYS A 226 9.09 -12.11 -3.85
N VAL A 227 8.68 -12.73 -2.75
CA VAL A 227 9.56 -12.90 -1.58
C VAL A 227 10.77 -13.72 -2.00
N HIS A 228 11.94 -13.11 -1.93
CA HIS A 228 13.23 -13.70 -2.31
C HIS A 228 14.25 -13.62 -1.18
N GLN A 229 13.95 -12.84 -0.13
CA GLN A 229 14.76 -12.79 1.08
C GLN A 229 14.64 -14.09 1.86
N ASP A 230 15.71 -14.44 2.60
CA ASP A 230 15.60 -15.43 3.65
C ASP A 230 14.65 -14.91 4.73
N MET A 231 13.54 -15.61 4.96
CA MET A 231 12.50 -15.24 5.94
C MET A 231 12.60 -16.04 7.24
N SER A 232 13.70 -16.78 7.43
CA SER A 232 13.97 -17.63 8.60
C SER A 232 14.87 -16.99 9.66
N GLN A 233 15.37 -15.76 9.44
CA GLN A 233 16.15 -15.04 10.45
C GLN A 233 15.24 -14.48 11.56
N PRO A 234 15.79 -14.12 12.74
CA PRO A 234 15.01 -13.48 13.81
C PRO A 234 14.31 -12.20 13.36
N LEU A 235 13.11 -11.93 13.88
CA LEU A 235 12.27 -10.79 13.46
C LEU A 235 12.98 -9.43 13.50
N CYS A 236 13.91 -9.22 14.43
CA CYS A 236 14.69 -7.98 14.55
C CYS A 236 15.71 -7.74 13.43
N HIS A 237 15.91 -8.70 12.52
CA HIS A 237 16.82 -8.56 11.37
C HIS A 237 16.15 -7.94 10.13
N TYR A 238 14.85 -7.63 10.19
CA TYR A 238 14.08 -7.15 9.05
C TYR A 238 13.63 -5.71 9.23
N PHE A 239 13.66 -4.94 8.13
CA PHE A 239 12.88 -3.71 8.06
C PHE A 239 11.39 -4.06 7.93
N ILE A 240 10.59 -3.64 8.90
CA ILE A 240 9.15 -3.90 8.94
C ILE A 240 8.41 -2.66 8.45
N SER A 241 7.64 -2.81 7.37
CA SER A 241 6.76 -1.73 6.88
C SER A 241 5.74 -1.36 7.97
N SER A 242 5.83 -0.12 8.47
CA SER A 242 5.13 0.34 9.67
C SER A 242 4.36 1.63 9.39
N SER A 243 3.18 1.77 9.97
CA SER A 243 2.30 2.94 9.85
C SER A 243 2.14 3.60 11.21
N HIS A 244 2.35 4.92 11.24
CA HIS A 244 2.09 5.78 12.38
C HIS A 244 0.67 6.37 12.32
N ASN A 245 -0.01 6.49 13.45
CA ASN A 245 -1.41 6.95 13.59
C ASN A 245 -2.33 6.40 12.49
N THR A 246 -2.32 5.07 12.32
CA THR A 246 -2.90 4.39 11.14
C THR A 246 -4.36 4.74 10.89
N TYR A 247 -5.12 5.06 11.94
CA TYR A 247 -6.53 5.42 11.86
C TYR A 247 -6.79 6.74 11.11
N LEU A 248 -5.82 7.67 11.03
CA LEU A 248 -6.00 8.98 10.41
C LEU A 248 -5.94 8.91 8.89
N THR A 249 -6.92 9.53 8.24
CA THR A 249 -6.97 9.59 6.76
C THR A 249 -6.44 10.91 6.17
N HIS A 250 -6.26 11.94 7.01
CA HIS A 250 -5.88 13.29 6.63
C HIS A 250 -5.00 13.91 7.75
N ASN A 251 -5.10 15.23 7.96
CA ASN A 251 -4.26 15.98 8.90
C ASN A 251 -4.43 15.53 10.36
N GLN A 252 -3.36 15.65 11.15
CA GLN A 252 -3.27 15.25 12.56
C GLN A 252 -4.26 15.97 13.50
N ILE A 253 -4.76 17.15 13.14
CA ILE A 253 -5.54 18.02 14.06
C ILE A 253 -7.07 17.87 13.89
N GLY A 254 -7.54 17.56 12.68
CA GLY A 254 -8.97 17.53 12.34
C GLY A 254 -9.31 16.54 11.23
N GLY A 255 -8.42 15.60 10.94
CA GLY A 255 -8.67 14.52 10.00
C GLY A 255 -9.70 13.53 10.51
N THR A 256 -10.33 12.81 9.59
CA THR A 256 -11.25 11.72 9.94
C THR A 256 -10.48 10.45 10.29
N SER A 257 -10.81 9.86 11.43
CA SER A 257 -10.42 8.49 11.80
C SER A 257 -11.31 7.49 11.08
N SER A 258 -10.72 6.44 10.49
CA SER A 258 -11.44 5.50 9.64
C SER A 258 -10.85 4.09 9.71
N THR A 259 -11.73 3.10 9.70
CA THR A 259 -11.34 1.69 9.57
C THR A 259 -10.73 1.37 8.20
N GLU A 260 -11.12 2.10 7.14
CA GLU A 260 -10.53 1.96 5.80
C GLU A 260 -9.06 2.38 5.77
N ALA A 261 -8.61 3.20 6.71
CA ALA A 261 -7.19 3.57 6.80
C ALA A 261 -6.32 2.34 7.12
N TYR A 262 -6.75 1.49 8.08
CA TYR A 262 -6.13 0.20 8.36
C TYR A 262 -6.19 -0.75 7.17
N VAL A 263 -7.35 -0.83 6.50
CA VAL A 263 -7.51 -1.69 5.33
C VAL A 263 -6.52 -1.28 4.23
N ARG A 264 -6.39 0.01 3.93
CA ARG A 264 -5.43 0.50 2.93
C ARG A 264 -3.99 0.23 3.33
N ALA A 265 -3.62 0.43 4.60
CA ALA A 265 -2.28 0.13 5.09
C ALA A 265 -1.94 -1.36 4.89
N LEU A 266 -2.83 -2.26 5.33
CA LEU A 266 -2.62 -3.72 5.22
C LEU A 266 -2.60 -4.19 3.77
N MET A 267 -3.49 -3.66 2.91
CA MET A 267 -3.52 -3.97 1.48
C MET A 267 -2.30 -3.42 0.72
N ALA A 268 -1.64 -2.37 1.24
CA ALA A 268 -0.34 -1.90 0.74
C ALA A 268 0.85 -2.73 1.27
N GLY A 269 0.60 -3.76 2.08
CA GLY A 269 1.63 -4.64 2.64
C GLY A 269 2.20 -4.19 3.99
N CYS A 270 1.66 -3.14 4.63
CA CYS A 270 2.07 -2.71 5.96
C CYS A 270 1.89 -3.83 6.99
N ARG A 271 2.87 -4.04 7.87
CA ARG A 271 2.95 -5.13 8.86
C ARG A 271 2.97 -4.64 10.31
N CYS A 272 3.02 -3.34 10.57
CA CYS A 272 2.87 -2.77 11.91
C CYS A 272 1.91 -1.58 11.85
N VAL A 273 0.82 -1.64 12.60
CA VAL A 273 -0.22 -0.60 12.64
C VAL A 273 -0.43 -0.11 14.05
N GLU A 274 -0.77 1.16 14.18
CA GLU A 274 -0.89 1.88 15.44
C GLU A 274 -2.36 2.14 15.82
N LEU A 275 -2.67 1.96 17.10
CA LEU A 275 -4.00 2.12 17.67
C LEU A 275 -3.92 2.94 18.98
N ASP A 276 -4.37 4.19 18.91
CA ASP A 276 -4.46 5.09 20.07
C ASP A 276 -5.78 4.87 20.77
N CYS A 277 -5.76 4.05 21.82
CA CYS A 277 -6.93 3.50 22.47
C CYS A 277 -7.33 4.38 23.67
N TRP A 278 -8.55 4.90 23.64
CA TRP A 278 -9.11 5.77 24.67
C TRP A 278 -10.44 5.23 25.19
N GLU A 279 -10.82 5.67 26.39
CA GLU A 279 -12.12 5.29 26.95
C GLU A 279 -13.28 5.83 26.10
N GLY A 280 -14.21 4.94 25.77
CA GLY A 280 -15.48 5.30 25.14
C GLY A 280 -16.67 5.16 26.08
N SER A 281 -17.84 5.54 25.58
CA SER A 281 -19.11 5.38 26.30
C SER A 281 -19.53 3.90 26.35
N ASP A 282 -20.42 3.56 27.29
CA ASP A 282 -21.03 2.23 27.41
C ASP A 282 -20.01 1.08 27.59
N GLY A 283 -18.82 1.39 28.09
CA GLY A 283 -17.74 0.41 28.32
C GLY A 283 -17.02 -0.05 27.05
N GLU A 284 -17.27 0.59 25.90
CA GLU A 284 -16.68 0.24 24.62
C GLU A 284 -15.48 1.15 24.29
N PRO A 285 -14.25 0.60 24.15
CA PRO A 285 -13.06 1.39 23.82
C PRO A 285 -13.14 1.99 22.41
N ILE A 286 -12.55 3.17 22.25
CA ILE A 286 -12.50 3.91 20.99
C ILE A 286 -11.06 4.18 20.55
N VAL A 287 -10.88 4.45 19.26
CA VAL A 287 -9.60 4.86 18.68
C VAL A 287 -9.74 6.23 18.04
N TYR A 288 -8.88 7.17 18.44
CA TYR A 288 -8.74 8.50 17.87
C TYR A 288 -7.48 9.21 18.39
N HIS A 289 -7.14 10.35 17.80
CA HIS A 289 -6.01 11.15 18.26
C HIS A 289 -6.43 12.01 19.47
N GLY A 290 -5.85 11.74 20.63
CA GLY A 290 -6.17 12.39 21.90
C GLY A 290 -6.18 13.93 21.81
N HIS A 291 -7.01 14.61 22.61
CA HIS A 291 -7.04 16.08 22.71
C HIS A 291 -7.21 16.90 21.40
N THR A 292 -7.58 16.24 20.31
CA THR A 292 -7.83 16.85 18.99
C THR A 292 -9.31 16.83 18.59
N LEU A 293 -9.63 17.39 17.41
CA LEU A 293 -10.98 17.41 16.83
C LEU A 293 -11.22 16.25 15.85
N THR A 294 -10.41 15.20 15.91
CA THR A 294 -10.53 14.03 15.03
C THR A 294 -11.78 13.21 15.37
N SER A 295 -12.34 12.53 14.37
CA SER A 295 -13.49 11.65 14.59
C SER A 295 -13.06 10.39 15.36
N LYS A 296 -14.02 9.72 15.99
CA LYS A 296 -13.80 8.50 16.78
C LYS A 296 -14.31 7.28 16.03
N ILE A 297 -13.59 6.16 16.15
CA ILE A 297 -14.02 4.84 15.66
C ILE A 297 -13.97 3.84 16.81
N LEU A 298 -14.81 2.81 16.79
CA LEU A 298 -14.78 1.77 17.82
C LEU A 298 -13.52 0.92 17.68
N PHE A 299 -12.86 0.60 18.79
CA PHE A 299 -11.73 -0.33 18.80
C PHE A 299 -12.13 -1.69 18.20
N ARG A 300 -13.33 -2.17 18.54
CA ARG A 300 -13.90 -3.41 18.02
C ARG A 300 -13.92 -3.44 16.48
N ASP A 301 -14.41 -2.39 15.84
CA ASP A 301 -14.51 -2.29 14.37
C ASP A 301 -13.13 -2.27 13.69
N VAL A 302 -12.13 -1.71 14.37
CA VAL A 302 -10.72 -1.74 13.92
C VAL A 302 -10.19 -3.17 13.95
N ILE A 303 -10.39 -3.91 15.05
CA ILE A 303 -9.96 -5.31 15.16
C ILE A 303 -10.68 -6.21 14.15
N GLU A 304 -11.98 -6.00 13.90
CA GLU A 304 -12.71 -6.71 12.84
C GLU A 304 -12.10 -6.45 11.45
N SER A 305 -11.71 -5.19 11.19
CA SER A 305 -11.04 -4.83 9.93
C SER A 305 -9.64 -5.45 9.83
N ILE A 306 -8.90 -5.57 10.94
CA ILE A 306 -7.61 -6.26 10.96
C ILE A 306 -7.78 -7.75 10.68
N ARG A 307 -8.75 -8.42 11.33
CA ARG A 307 -9.07 -9.85 11.08
C ARG A 307 -9.26 -10.12 9.58
N ASP A 308 -10.04 -9.28 8.91
CA ASP A 308 -10.43 -9.50 7.53
C ASP A 308 -9.33 -9.20 6.51
N TYR A 309 -8.33 -8.37 6.84
CA TYR A 309 -7.35 -7.86 5.88
C TYR A 309 -5.88 -8.11 6.24
N ALA A 310 -5.56 -8.53 7.47
CA ALA A 310 -4.19 -8.70 7.96
C ALA A 310 -3.32 -9.52 7.00
N PHE A 311 -3.86 -10.61 6.47
CA PHE A 311 -3.09 -11.57 5.67
C PHE A 311 -3.51 -11.68 4.19
N LYS A 312 -4.33 -10.74 3.69
CA LYS A 312 -4.79 -10.77 2.28
C LYS A 312 -3.64 -10.49 1.29
N GLN A 313 -2.78 -9.53 1.61
CA GLN A 313 -1.67 -9.13 0.73
C GLN A 313 -0.35 -9.84 1.06
N SER A 314 -0.15 -10.22 2.32
CA SER A 314 1.09 -10.84 2.80
C SER A 314 0.79 -11.82 3.94
N PRO A 315 1.35 -13.04 3.93
CA PRO A 315 1.12 -14.03 4.98
C PRO A 315 1.92 -13.76 6.26
N TYR A 316 2.89 -12.85 6.22
CA TYR A 316 3.80 -12.55 7.33
C TYR A 316 3.12 -11.77 8.46
N PRO A 317 3.65 -11.88 9.70
CA PRO A 317 2.99 -11.37 10.91
C PRO A 317 2.61 -9.89 10.85
N VAL A 318 1.55 -9.55 11.59
CA VAL A 318 1.12 -8.17 11.81
C VAL A 318 1.32 -7.80 13.28
N ILE A 319 1.93 -6.65 13.55
CA ILE A 319 2.12 -6.11 14.91
C ILE A 319 1.10 -4.99 15.14
N LEU A 320 0.37 -5.07 16.26
CA LEU A 320 -0.51 -4.02 16.75
C LEU A 320 0.25 -3.21 17.81
N SER A 321 0.65 -1.99 17.47
CA SER A 321 1.23 -1.03 18.42
C SER A 321 0.10 -0.33 19.16
N LEU A 322 -0.10 -0.70 20.44
CA LEU A 322 -1.14 -0.10 21.27
C LEU A 322 -0.57 1.07 22.05
N GLU A 323 -1.11 2.26 21.81
CA GLU A 323 -0.97 3.42 22.69
C GLU A 323 -2.23 3.48 23.57
N ASN A 324 -2.09 3.14 24.84
CA ASN A 324 -3.23 2.79 25.68
C ASN A 324 -3.48 3.83 26.77
N HIS A 325 -4.62 4.51 26.65
CA HIS A 325 -5.16 5.52 27.57
C HIS A 325 -6.46 5.08 28.25
N CYS A 326 -6.80 3.78 28.17
CA CYS A 326 -8.02 3.22 28.76
C CYS A 326 -7.83 2.86 30.24
N GLY A 327 -8.88 2.99 31.06
CA GLY A 327 -8.92 2.39 32.39
C GLY A 327 -8.96 0.85 32.35
N LEU A 328 -8.65 0.20 33.47
CA LEU A 328 -8.47 -1.26 33.56
C LEU A 328 -9.67 -2.07 33.03
N GLU A 329 -10.89 -1.61 33.27
CA GLU A 329 -12.11 -2.28 32.80
C GLU A 329 -12.19 -2.29 31.25
N GLN A 330 -11.92 -1.14 30.63
CA GLN A 330 -11.92 -1.04 29.17
C GLN A 330 -10.70 -1.72 28.53
N GLN A 331 -9.55 -1.77 29.21
CA GLN A 331 -8.41 -2.60 28.80
C GLN A 331 -8.76 -4.10 28.77
N ALA A 332 -9.49 -4.58 29.78
CA ALA A 332 -10.01 -5.95 29.78
C ALA A 332 -11.00 -6.18 28.63
N THR A 333 -11.79 -5.16 28.27
CA THR A 333 -12.66 -5.19 27.09
C THR A 333 -11.87 -5.22 25.78
N MET A 334 -10.79 -4.45 25.64
CA MET A 334 -9.89 -4.53 24.48
C MET A 334 -9.34 -5.95 24.31
N ALA A 335 -8.86 -6.56 25.40
CA ALA A 335 -8.36 -7.92 25.40
C ALA A 335 -9.45 -8.94 25.02
N ARG A 336 -10.69 -8.76 25.51
CA ARG A 336 -11.83 -9.61 25.15
C ARG A 336 -12.15 -9.53 23.66
N HIS A 337 -12.20 -8.32 23.10
CA HIS A 337 -12.45 -8.10 21.68
C HIS A 337 -11.36 -8.73 20.81
N MET A 338 -10.08 -8.49 21.13
CA MET A 338 -8.97 -9.10 20.40
C MET A 338 -9.03 -10.63 20.41
N LYS A 339 -9.25 -11.27 21.58
CA LYS A 339 -9.41 -12.73 21.68
C LYS A 339 -10.59 -13.25 20.87
N ALA A 340 -11.75 -12.63 21.01
CA ALA A 340 -12.97 -13.10 20.38
C ALA A 340 -12.95 -12.94 18.85
N ILE A 341 -12.35 -11.85 18.34
CA ILE A 341 -12.38 -11.51 16.92
C ILE A 341 -11.22 -12.15 16.18
N LEU A 342 -10.00 -12.10 16.72
CA LEU A 342 -8.81 -12.61 16.04
C LEU A 342 -8.60 -14.12 16.27
N GLY A 343 -9.13 -14.68 17.37
CA GLY A 343 -9.03 -16.11 17.67
C GLY A 343 -7.60 -16.62 17.54
N ASP A 344 -7.41 -17.68 16.75
CA ASP A 344 -6.12 -18.33 16.52
C ASP A 344 -5.08 -17.45 15.80
N MET A 345 -5.52 -16.37 15.15
CA MET A 345 -4.60 -15.39 14.55
C MET A 345 -3.82 -14.65 15.65
N LEU A 346 -4.43 -14.42 16.81
CA LEU A 346 -3.78 -13.70 17.91
C LEU A 346 -2.78 -14.60 18.63
N LEU A 347 -1.51 -14.17 18.65
CA LEU A 347 -0.48 -14.85 19.41
C LEU A 347 -0.58 -14.46 20.89
N THR A 348 -0.92 -15.41 21.75
CA THR A 348 -1.09 -15.20 23.20
C THR A 348 -0.09 -15.96 24.07
N GLN A 349 0.72 -16.83 23.46
CA GLN A 349 1.75 -17.61 24.13
C GLN A 349 3.00 -17.70 23.23
N PRO A 350 4.20 -17.89 23.81
CA PRO A 350 5.38 -18.21 23.03
C PRO A 350 5.17 -19.46 22.17
N LEU A 351 5.80 -19.51 20.99
CA LEU A 351 5.83 -20.69 20.15
C LEU A 351 6.54 -21.84 20.86
N GLU A 352 6.03 -23.05 20.66
CA GLU A 352 6.60 -24.26 21.23
C GLU A 352 8.05 -24.47 20.74
N GLY A 353 8.97 -24.70 21.67
CA GLY A 353 10.39 -24.89 21.36
C GLY A 353 11.14 -23.63 20.91
N GLN A 354 10.53 -22.44 21.01
CA GLN A 354 11.21 -21.18 20.69
C GLN A 354 12.32 -20.90 21.71
N ASP A 355 13.49 -20.49 21.20
CA ASP A 355 14.59 -20.01 22.04
C ASP A 355 14.15 -18.73 22.79
N PRO A 356 14.20 -18.70 24.14
CA PRO A 356 13.89 -17.49 24.91
C PRO A 356 14.87 -16.33 24.67
N HIS A 357 16.04 -16.59 24.07
CA HIS A 357 17.07 -15.61 23.75
C HIS A 357 17.03 -15.11 22.30
N GLU A 358 16.08 -15.55 21.48
CA GLU A 358 15.91 -15.07 20.11
C GLU A 358 14.44 -14.79 19.77
N LEU A 359 14.20 -13.77 18.94
CA LEU A 359 12.88 -13.56 18.37
C LEU A 359 12.60 -14.65 17.32
N PRO A 360 11.38 -15.19 17.24
CA PRO A 360 11.00 -16.09 16.16
C PRO A 360 11.09 -15.38 14.81
N SER A 361 11.28 -16.16 13.75
CA SER A 361 11.36 -15.64 12.39
C SER A 361 10.00 -15.25 11.82
N PRO A 362 9.95 -14.36 10.81
CA PRO A 362 8.73 -14.10 10.06
C PRO A 362 8.05 -15.38 9.53
N GLU A 363 8.83 -16.37 9.11
CA GLU A 363 8.34 -17.66 8.62
C GLU A 363 7.55 -18.42 9.70
N GLN A 364 8.09 -18.49 10.92
CA GLN A 364 7.43 -19.15 12.06
C GLN A 364 6.16 -18.42 12.52
N LEU A 365 6.10 -17.11 12.29
CA LEU A 365 4.99 -16.24 12.71
C LEU A 365 3.95 -16.00 11.60
N LYS A 366 3.97 -16.75 10.49
CA LYS A 366 2.97 -16.59 9.43
C LYS A 366 1.54 -16.72 9.96
N GLY A 367 0.68 -15.81 9.53
CA GLY A 367 -0.72 -15.75 9.95
C GLY A 367 -0.94 -15.31 11.40
N LYS A 368 0.10 -14.82 12.10
CA LYS A 368 -0.01 -14.37 13.50
C LYS A 368 -0.07 -12.85 13.62
N VAL A 369 -0.91 -12.41 14.56
CA VAL A 369 -1.05 -11.02 15.01
C VAL A 369 -0.41 -10.93 16.39
N LEU A 370 0.55 -10.03 16.53
CA LEU A 370 1.30 -9.78 17.76
C LEU A 370 0.81 -8.46 18.38
N VAL A 371 0.79 -8.39 19.71
CA VAL A 371 0.46 -7.16 20.43
C VAL A 371 1.74 -6.58 21.02
N LYS A 372 2.05 -5.34 20.64
CA LYS A 372 3.05 -4.51 21.29
C LYS A 372 2.37 -3.66 22.36
N GLY A 373 2.82 -3.80 23.60
CA GLY A 373 2.26 -3.07 24.73
C GLY A 373 3.02 -3.31 26.04
N LYS A 374 2.54 -2.71 27.13
CA LYS A 374 3.10 -2.91 28.48
C LYS A 374 2.80 -4.32 28.99
N LYS A 375 3.74 -4.91 29.73
CA LYS A 375 3.61 -6.25 30.34
C LYS A 375 3.86 -6.18 31.84
N LEU A 376 3.00 -6.83 32.63
CA LEU A 376 3.18 -6.99 34.06
C LEU A 376 4.41 -7.88 34.34
N PRO A 377 5.20 -7.59 35.38
CA PRO A 377 6.23 -8.50 35.86
C PRO A 377 5.60 -9.85 36.23
N GLU A 378 6.23 -10.95 35.85
CA GLU A 378 5.75 -12.27 36.30
C GLU A 378 5.83 -12.37 37.83
N PRO A 379 4.82 -12.95 38.49
CA PRO A 379 4.90 -13.20 39.91
C PRO A 379 5.94 -14.31 40.15
N TRP A 380 7.05 -13.93 40.82
CA TRP A 380 8.12 -14.76 41.42
C TRP A 380 9.36 -15.09 40.56
N HIS A 381 10.41 -14.27 40.68
CA HIS A 381 11.78 -14.69 41.05
C HIS A 381 12.60 -13.44 41.51
N GLU A 382 12.87 -13.39 42.83
CA GLU A 382 13.81 -12.55 43.61
C GLU A 382 13.71 -10.99 43.63
N PRO A 383 13.94 -10.34 44.79
CA PRO A 383 13.80 -8.90 44.97
C PRO A 383 14.99 -8.16 44.35
N ARG A 384 14.80 -7.56 43.18
CA ARG A 384 15.76 -6.59 42.65
C ARG A 384 15.62 -5.27 43.40
N SER A 385 16.74 -4.82 43.96
CA SER A 385 16.94 -3.48 44.54
C SER A 385 16.40 -2.41 43.61
N VAL A 386 15.29 -1.79 44.00
CA VAL A 386 14.69 -0.65 43.30
C VAL A 386 15.58 0.56 43.56
N THR A 387 16.49 0.86 42.64
CA THR A 387 17.00 2.21 42.47
C THR A 387 16.15 2.89 41.40
N SER A 388 15.32 3.83 41.87
CA SER A 388 14.62 4.87 41.10
C SER A 388 13.69 4.38 39.99
N LEU A 389 12.42 4.23 40.32
CA LEU A 389 11.35 4.35 39.33
C LEU A 389 11.39 5.79 38.77
N PRO A 390 11.56 6.02 37.46
CA PRO A 390 11.39 7.35 36.87
C PRO A 390 9.90 7.70 36.78
N ASP A 391 9.62 9.00 36.86
CA ASP A 391 8.28 9.59 36.85
C ASP A 391 7.61 9.41 35.48
N PRO A 392 6.34 8.98 35.40
CA PRO A 392 5.55 8.97 34.16
C PRO A 392 5.42 10.36 33.51
N GLU A 393 5.68 11.42 34.27
CA GLU A 393 5.66 12.81 33.80
C GLU A 393 6.71 13.05 32.69
N GLU A 394 7.85 12.34 32.66
CA GLU A 394 8.87 12.56 31.61
C GLU A 394 8.44 12.03 30.22
N GLU A 395 7.63 10.96 30.14
CA GLU A 395 7.12 10.46 28.85
C GLU A 395 5.94 11.33 28.35
N GLU A 396 5.03 11.74 29.24
CA GLU A 396 3.90 12.64 28.90
C GLU A 396 4.37 14.06 28.57
N GLU A 397 5.38 14.62 29.28
CA GLU A 397 5.92 15.96 29.00
C GLU A 397 6.66 16.04 27.65
N GLU A 398 7.38 14.98 27.25
CA GLU A 398 8.09 14.93 25.96
C GLU A 398 7.12 14.87 24.77
N GLU A 399 6.00 14.14 24.90
CA GLU A 399 4.94 14.07 23.88
C GLU A 399 4.14 15.39 23.79
N GLU A 400 3.85 16.04 24.93
CA GLU A 400 3.22 17.37 24.96
C GLU A 400 4.12 18.46 24.32
N GLU A 401 5.44 18.41 24.47
CA GLU A 401 6.36 19.38 23.85
C GLU A 401 6.41 19.29 22.31
N ASP A 402 6.33 18.08 21.76
CA ASP A 402 6.31 17.86 20.31
C ASP A 402 4.92 18.22 19.73
N GLU A 403 3.82 17.96 20.45
CA GLU A 403 2.47 18.42 20.08
C GLU A 403 2.30 19.95 20.14
N GLU A 404 2.85 20.62 21.17
CA GLU A 404 2.76 22.08 21.32
C GLU A 404 3.51 22.83 20.21
N ASN A 405 4.61 22.28 19.69
CA ASN A 405 5.38 22.91 18.62
C ASN A 405 4.77 22.78 17.23
N LEU A 406 3.87 21.81 17.01
CA LEU A 406 3.13 21.64 15.76
C LEU A 406 1.93 22.60 15.64
N GLN A 407 1.57 23.34 16.70
CA GLN A 407 0.40 24.22 16.76
C GLN A 407 0.79 25.72 16.70
N ASP A 408 0.14 26.48 15.80
CA ASP A 408 0.36 27.92 15.60
C ASP A 408 0.06 28.76 16.87
N ARG A 409 0.86 29.81 17.08
CA ARG A 409 1.04 30.56 18.35
C ARG A 409 -0.19 31.34 18.85
N SER A 410 -1.33 31.26 18.19
CA SER A 410 -2.47 32.18 18.36
C SER A 410 -3.51 31.75 19.41
N ASN A 411 -3.54 30.48 19.87
CA ASN A 411 -4.62 29.98 20.75
C ASN A 411 -4.23 29.71 22.22
N ARG A 412 -3.06 30.18 22.67
CA ARG A 412 -2.43 29.84 23.96
C ARG A 412 -3.23 30.22 25.22
N ARG A 413 -4.08 31.25 25.18
CA ARG A 413 -4.71 31.81 26.41
C ARG A 413 -6.06 31.23 26.80
N VAL A 414 -6.82 30.66 25.86
CA VAL A 414 -8.18 30.16 26.15
C VAL A 414 -8.15 28.72 26.67
N ARG A 415 -7.19 27.90 26.23
CA ARG A 415 -7.09 26.47 26.59
C ARG A 415 -6.48 26.20 27.98
N GLY A 416 -5.59 27.08 28.46
CA GLY A 416 -5.01 26.96 29.81
C GLY A 416 -6.05 27.03 30.94
N SER A 417 -7.16 27.75 30.72
CA SER A 417 -8.25 27.89 31.69
C SER A 417 -9.17 26.65 31.73
N LEU A 418 -9.38 25.96 30.61
CA LEU A 418 -10.15 24.70 30.57
C LEU A 418 -9.36 23.51 31.15
N ARG A 419 -8.04 23.45 30.94
CA ARG A 419 -7.16 22.37 31.45
C ARG A 419 -7.13 22.34 33.00
N ALA A 420 -7.19 23.50 33.65
CA ALA A 420 -7.20 23.58 35.12
C ALA A 420 -8.51 23.08 35.77
N MET A 421 -9.64 23.11 35.05
CA MET A 421 -10.93 22.63 35.58
C MET A 421 -11.10 21.11 35.49
N VAL A 422 -10.42 20.43 34.55
CA VAL A 422 -10.58 18.98 34.33
C VAL A 422 -9.61 18.13 35.16
N ARG A 423 -8.46 18.69 35.60
CA ARG A 423 -7.51 18.01 36.53
C ARG A 423 -8.08 17.73 37.94
N GLY A 424 -9.32 18.14 38.22
CA GLY A 424 -9.99 17.96 39.51
C GLY A 424 -10.64 16.59 39.74
N ASN A 425 -10.68 15.68 38.75
CA ASN A 425 -11.31 14.36 38.92
C ASN A 425 -10.36 13.20 38.58
N HIS A 426 -9.88 12.53 39.63
CA HIS A 426 -9.53 11.10 39.74
C HIS A 426 -9.49 10.29 38.41
N GLY A 427 -8.38 10.34 37.66
CA GLY A 427 -8.22 9.52 36.44
C GLY A 427 -6.79 9.31 35.93
N ALA A 428 -5.84 10.21 36.21
CA ALA A 428 -4.48 10.11 35.67
C ALA A 428 -3.65 8.94 36.26
N LYS A 429 -3.96 8.45 37.46
CA LYS A 429 -3.19 7.37 38.11
C LYS A 429 -3.55 5.95 37.61
N ASP A 430 -4.71 5.76 37.00
CA ASP A 430 -5.18 4.45 36.53
C ASP A 430 -4.71 4.13 35.09
N ALA A 431 -4.43 5.15 34.26
CA ALA A 431 -3.89 4.97 32.91
C ALA A 431 -2.46 4.39 32.88
N ALA A 432 -1.70 4.53 33.98
CA ALA A 432 -0.36 3.97 34.11
C ALA A 432 -0.35 2.44 34.37
N GLN A 433 -1.49 1.86 34.78
CA GLN A 433 -1.61 0.44 35.11
C GLN A 433 -2.10 -0.36 33.89
N VAL A 434 -1.56 -1.56 33.70
CA VAL A 434 -1.98 -2.49 32.65
C VAL A 434 -2.83 -3.63 33.23
N ALA A 435 -3.99 -3.89 32.62
CA ALA A 435 -4.86 -4.99 33.00
C ALA A 435 -4.18 -6.35 32.74
N PRO A 436 -4.32 -7.34 33.64
CA PRO A 436 -3.72 -8.67 33.46
C PRO A 436 -4.10 -9.32 32.12
N GLU A 437 -5.34 -9.12 31.67
CA GLU A 437 -5.87 -9.67 30.42
C GLU A 437 -5.16 -9.10 29.19
N LEU A 438 -4.83 -7.81 29.21
CA LEU A 438 -4.13 -7.13 28.11
C LEU A 438 -2.62 -7.44 28.16
N SER A 439 -2.03 -7.43 29.36
CA SER A 439 -0.64 -7.84 29.59
C SER A 439 -0.37 -9.26 29.10
N ALA A 440 -1.32 -10.19 29.28
CA ALA A 440 -1.17 -11.58 28.84
C ALA A 440 -1.11 -11.74 27.31
N MET A 441 -1.47 -10.71 26.53
CA MET A 441 -1.35 -10.73 25.07
C MET A 441 0.02 -10.30 24.56
N VAL A 442 0.84 -9.69 25.42
CA VAL A 442 2.17 -9.20 25.07
C VAL A 442 3.17 -10.34 25.22
N VAL A 443 3.53 -10.96 24.09
CA VAL A 443 4.45 -12.10 24.05
C VAL A 443 5.86 -11.66 23.68
N TYR A 444 6.09 -11.30 22.41
CA TYR A 444 7.40 -10.99 21.84
C TYR A 444 7.67 -9.50 21.64
N CYS A 445 6.71 -8.62 21.91
CA CYS A 445 6.81 -7.17 21.67
C CYS A 445 6.52 -6.38 22.96
N GLN A 446 7.27 -6.64 24.02
CA GLN A 446 7.12 -5.95 25.30
C GLN A 446 7.64 -4.51 25.20
N ALA A 447 6.76 -3.53 25.30
CA ALA A 447 7.14 -2.13 25.33
C ALA A 447 7.83 -1.80 26.66
N VAL A 448 9.05 -1.28 26.61
CA VAL A 448 9.81 -0.84 27.78
C VAL A 448 10.51 0.50 27.51
N PRO A 449 10.71 1.33 28.56
CA PRO A 449 11.59 2.49 28.48
C PRO A 449 13.00 2.05 28.06
N PHE A 450 13.66 2.84 27.22
CA PHE A 450 14.98 2.49 26.71
C PHE A 450 16.05 2.60 27.81
N PRO A 451 16.73 1.51 28.19
CA PRO A 451 17.68 1.52 29.31
C PRO A 451 19.05 2.11 28.94
N GLY A 452 19.21 2.63 27.71
CA GLY A 452 20.48 3.05 27.13
C GLY A 452 21.20 1.91 26.39
N LEU A 453 21.97 2.27 25.35
CA LEU A 453 22.57 1.31 24.43
C LEU A 453 23.55 0.35 25.14
N ALA A 454 24.40 0.89 26.03
CA ALA A 454 25.37 0.09 26.77
C ALA A 454 24.70 -0.94 27.70
N HIS A 455 23.54 -0.62 28.28
CA HIS A 455 22.79 -1.57 29.10
C HIS A 455 22.11 -2.63 28.23
N ALA A 456 21.46 -2.21 27.13
CA ALA A 456 20.79 -3.11 26.20
C ALA A 456 21.75 -4.13 25.57
N LEU A 457 22.98 -3.73 25.22
CA LEU A 457 24.01 -4.62 24.67
C LEU A 457 24.57 -5.61 25.71
N ARG A 458 24.67 -5.20 26.99
CA ARG A 458 25.17 -6.08 28.07
C ARG A 458 24.13 -7.09 28.54
N HIS A 459 22.85 -6.73 28.47
CA HIS A 459 21.75 -7.56 28.92
C HIS A 459 20.69 -7.66 27.82
N PRO A 460 20.98 -8.39 26.72
CA PRO A 460 20.07 -8.47 25.59
C PRO A 460 18.76 -9.14 26.02
N ARG A 461 17.65 -8.47 25.75
CA ARG A 461 16.30 -8.98 25.96
C ARG A 461 15.52 -8.82 24.65
N PRO A 462 15.54 -9.84 23.78
CA PRO A 462 15.02 -9.73 22.41
C PRO A 462 13.54 -9.36 22.34
N CYS A 463 12.76 -9.75 23.35
CA CYS A 463 11.33 -9.46 23.43
C CYS A 463 11.03 -8.03 23.91
N GLU A 464 12.01 -7.30 24.43
CA GLU A 464 11.85 -5.91 24.87
C GLU A 464 12.07 -4.96 23.70
N VAL A 465 11.12 -4.06 23.49
CA VAL A 465 11.09 -3.10 22.38
C VAL A 465 10.92 -1.69 22.96
N SER A 466 11.73 -0.74 22.48
CA SER A 466 11.59 0.68 22.78
C SER A 466 11.14 1.44 21.54
N SER A 467 10.28 2.43 21.71
CA SER A 467 9.81 3.33 20.65
C SER A 467 10.39 4.72 20.86
N PHE A 468 10.76 5.37 19.78
CA PHE A 468 11.43 6.67 19.82
C PHE A 468 10.73 7.62 18.86
N SER A 469 10.53 8.87 19.30
CA SER A 469 10.26 9.96 18.38
C SER A 469 11.45 10.15 17.44
N GLU A 470 11.20 10.77 16.28
CA GLU A 470 12.26 11.05 15.30
C GLU A 470 13.41 11.86 15.93
N ARG A 471 13.08 12.82 16.79
CA ARG A 471 14.06 13.65 17.50
C ARG A 471 14.94 12.82 18.43
N LYS A 472 14.33 11.94 19.24
CA LYS A 472 15.04 11.07 20.19
C LYS A 472 15.92 10.05 19.47
N ALA A 473 15.40 9.43 18.40
CA ALA A 473 16.18 8.54 17.55
C ALA A 473 17.39 9.25 16.92
N ARG A 474 17.20 10.46 16.36
CA ARG A 474 18.29 11.28 15.80
C ARG A 474 19.34 11.66 16.84
N LYS A 475 18.94 11.91 18.09
CA LYS A 475 19.85 12.20 19.19
C LYS A 475 20.71 10.97 19.52
N LEU A 476 20.08 9.81 19.72
CA LEU A 476 20.77 8.54 20.00
C LEU A 476 21.77 8.16 18.88
N ILE A 477 21.37 8.31 17.61
CA ILE A 477 22.26 8.04 16.47
C ILE A 477 23.50 8.95 16.48
N LYS A 478 23.39 10.19 16.96
CA LYS A 478 24.54 11.12 17.03
C LYS A 478 25.45 10.88 18.23
N GLU A 479 24.88 10.45 19.35
CA GLU A 479 25.59 10.28 20.62
C GLU A 479 26.29 8.92 20.70
N ASP A 480 25.63 7.87 20.20
CA ASP A 480 26.04 6.47 20.38
C ASP A 480 26.22 5.68 19.06
N GLY A 481 25.85 6.25 17.90
CA GLY A 481 25.95 5.61 16.57
C GLY A 481 27.18 6.05 15.78
#